data_AF-A0A410PZ73-F1
#
_entry.id   AF-A0A410PZ73-F1
#
_cell.length_a   1.000
_cell.length_b   1.000
_cell.length_c   1.000
_cell.angle_alpha   90.00
_cell.angle_beta   90.00
_cell.angle_gamma   90.00
#
_symmetry.space_group_name_H-M   'P 1'
#
loop_
_entity.id
_entity.type
_entity.pdbx_description
1 polymer ?
#
loop_
_entity_poly.entity_id
_entity_poly.type
_entity_poly.pdbx_seq_one_letter_code
_entity_poly.pdbx_strand_id
1 'polypeptide(L)'
;MSDSKKRYYRKNIELFVLLNKMKLWPSRNGVLHGIKNIELHGEYATITTHCGKTFQVYNSRNSRAARWLRNKWAEKPCTDCRVPEWKLEKYSKTFFDSHYGSDLIHKG
;
A
#
# COMPACT_ATOMS: atom_id res chain seq x y z
N MET A 1 15.07 15.73 6.91
CA MET A 1 15.66 14.44 7.35
C MET A 1 14.58 13.66 8.08
N SER A 2 13.87 12.75 7.39
CA SER A 2 12.76 12.02 8.03
C SER A 2 13.30 10.90 8.91
N ASP A 3 12.98 10.98 10.19
CA ASP A 3 13.30 10.06 11.28
C ASP A 3 13.44 8.59 10.81
N SER A 4 14.61 8.01 11.04
CA SER A 4 15.05 6.68 10.57
C SER A 4 14.35 5.50 11.27
N LYS A 5 13.31 5.79 12.06
CA LYS A 5 12.62 4.81 12.91
C LYS A 5 11.72 3.88 12.10
N LYS A 6 11.88 2.59 12.36
CA LYS A 6 10.96 1.55 11.91
C LYS A 6 9.57 1.82 12.49
N ARG A 7 8.53 1.69 11.67
CA ARG A 7 7.13 1.85 12.09
C ARG A 7 6.46 0.50 12.09
N TYR A 8 5.73 0.19 13.15
CA TYR A 8 5.02 -1.06 13.30
C TYR A 8 3.52 -0.79 13.39
N TYR A 9 2.74 -1.54 12.61
CA TYR A 9 1.29 -1.49 12.58
C TYR A 9 0.70 -2.89 12.80
N ARG A 10 -0.55 -2.96 13.26
CA ARG A 10 -1.26 -4.24 13.40
C ARG A 10 -1.46 -4.94 12.05
N LYS A 11 -1.35 -6.26 11.98
CA LYS A 11 -1.37 -7.00 10.71
C LYS A 11 -2.75 -7.15 10.07
N ASN A 12 -3.81 -7.20 10.87
CA ASN A 12 -5.17 -7.37 10.37
C ASN A 12 -5.72 -5.98 9.98
N ILE A 13 -5.55 -5.56 8.73
CA ILE A 13 -6.00 -4.24 8.24
C ILE A 13 -6.59 -4.40 6.84
N GLU A 14 -7.67 -3.66 6.60
CA GLU A 14 -8.39 -3.53 5.33
C GLU A 14 -7.47 -3.05 4.21
N LEU A 15 -7.70 -3.56 3.00
CA LEU A 15 -6.88 -3.20 1.85
C LEU A 15 -6.89 -1.68 1.64
N PHE A 16 -8.06 -1.05 1.71
CA PHE A 16 -8.17 0.39 1.42
C PHE A 16 -7.42 1.25 2.41
N VAL A 17 -7.33 0.84 3.68
CA VAL A 17 -6.52 1.53 4.70
C VAL A 17 -5.03 1.42 4.36
N LEU A 18 -4.56 0.23 3.95
CA LEU A 18 -3.16 0.04 3.51
C LEU A 18 -2.84 0.93 2.30
N LEU A 19 -3.72 0.94 1.29
CA LEU A 19 -3.55 1.72 0.08
C LEU A 19 -3.56 3.23 0.37
N ASN A 20 -4.43 3.70 1.25
CA ASN A 20 -4.46 5.11 1.64
C ASN A 20 -3.21 5.52 2.41
N LYS A 21 -2.68 4.64 3.27
CA LYS A 21 -1.47 4.92 4.05
C LYS A 21 -0.22 4.99 3.19
N MET A 22 -0.05 4.02 2.28
CA MET A 22 1.17 3.84 1.50
C MET A 22 1.13 4.59 0.16
N LYS A 23 -0.07 4.74 -0.42
CA LYS A 23 -0.30 5.21 -1.80
C LYS A 23 0.55 4.43 -2.81
N LEU A 24 0.60 3.10 -2.63
CA LEU A 24 1.31 2.13 -3.45
C LEU A 24 0.41 0.93 -3.77
N TRP A 25 0.54 0.39 -4.98
CA TRP A 25 -0.14 -0.83 -5.42
C TRP A 25 0.87 -1.90 -5.82
N PRO A 26 0.82 -3.11 -5.23
CA PRO A 26 1.64 -4.23 -5.66
C PRO A 26 0.95 -4.99 -6.79
N SER A 27 1.51 -4.93 -8.00
CA SER A 27 1.04 -5.76 -9.10
C SER A 27 1.43 -7.23 -8.88
N ARG A 28 0.78 -8.15 -9.62
CA ARG A 28 1.03 -9.58 -9.51
C ARG A 28 2.45 -10.00 -9.94
N ASN A 29 3.15 -9.18 -10.74
CA ASN A 29 4.51 -9.44 -11.21
C ASN A 29 5.62 -8.84 -10.32
N GLY A 30 5.31 -8.40 -9.10
CA GLY A 30 6.33 -7.89 -8.17
C GLY A 30 6.65 -6.40 -8.33
N VAL A 31 5.88 -5.67 -9.14
CA VAL A 31 6.09 -4.25 -9.41
C VAL A 31 5.25 -3.37 -8.47
N LEU A 32 5.88 -2.41 -7.82
CA LEU A 32 5.24 -1.39 -7.01
C LEU A 32 4.88 -0.17 -7.85
N HIS A 33 3.58 0.01 -8.06
CA HIS A 33 3.04 1.20 -8.71
C HIS A 33 2.73 2.28 -7.68
N GLY A 34 3.01 3.54 -8.03
CA GLY A 34 2.49 4.70 -7.30
C GLY A 34 1.00 4.89 -7.61
N ILE A 35 0.18 5.04 -6.58
CA ILE A 35 -1.25 5.32 -6.75
C ILE A 35 -1.45 6.83 -6.91
N LYS A 36 -2.13 7.22 -7.99
CA LYS A 36 -2.53 8.61 -8.28
C LYS A 36 -3.90 8.91 -7.66
N ASN A 37 -4.88 8.04 -7.86
CA ASN A 37 -6.24 8.21 -7.34
C ASN A 37 -6.82 6.90 -6.80
N ILE A 38 -7.70 7.01 -5.81
CA ILE A 38 -8.53 5.92 -5.28
C ILE A 38 -9.96 6.46 -5.17
N GLU A 39 -10.87 5.91 -5.96
CA GLU A 39 -12.29 6.25 -5.94
C GLU A 39 -13.04 5.12 -5.25
N LEU A 40 -13.69 5.40 -4.12
CA LEU A 40 -14.40 4.41 -3.32
C LEU A 40 -15.85 4.26 -3.80
N HIS A 41 -16.31 3.02 -3.90
CA HIS A 41 -17.66 2.62 -4.32
C HIS A 41 -18.16 1.51 -3.39
N GLY A 42 -18.45 1.86 -2.13
CA GLY A 42 -18.78 0.89 -1.09
C GLY A 42 -17.61 -0.05 -0.81
N GLU A 43 -17.83 -1.36 -0.99
CA GLU A 43 -16.79 -2.39 -0.81
C GLU A 43 -15.79 -2.48 -1.98
N TYR A 44 -16.03 -1.73 -3.07
CA TYR A 44 -15.14 -1.68 -4.21
C TYR A 44 -14.41 -0.34 -4.29
N ALA A 45 -13.29 -0.31 -5.01
CA ALA A 45 -12.60 0.92 -5.36
C ALA A 45 -12.02 0.85 -6.76
N THR A 46 -12.05 1.97 -7.47
CA THR A 46 -11.31 2.17 -8.71
C THR A 46 -9.98 2.82 -8.37
N ILE A 47 -8.88 2.14 -8.70
CA ILE A 47 -7.52 2.64 -8.47
C ILE A 47 -6.95 3.10 -9.81
N THR A 48 -6.44 4.33 -9.84
CA THR A 48 -5.66 4.87 -10.95
C THR A 48 -4.21 5.06 -10.50
N THR A 49 -3.26 4.50 -11.24
CA THR A 49 -1.82 4.63 -10.95
C THR A 49 -1.21 5.84 -11.67
N HIS A 50 -0.03 6.29 -11.24
CA HIS A 50 0.69 7.37 -11.91
C HIS A 50 1.11 7.03 -13.33
N CYS A 51 1.27 5.74 -13.67
CA CYS A 51 1.54 5.31 -15.04
C CYS A 51 0.28 5.07 -15.89
N GLY A 52 -0.90 5.50 -15.42
CA GLY A 52 -2.13 5.48 -16.19
C GLY A 52 -2.91 4.15 -16.17
N LYS A 53 -2.44 3.13 -15.45
CA LYS A 53 -3.22 1.90 -15.26
C LYS A 53 -4.40 2.16 -14.33
N THR A 54 -5.57 1.67 -14.72
CA THR A 54 -6.81 1.74 -13.95
C THR A 54 -7.40 0.35 -13.76
N PHE A 55 -7.86 0.04 -12.54
CA PHE A 55 -8.46 -1.25 -12.23
C PHE A 55 -9.36 -1.17 -10.99
N GLN A 56 -10.38 -2.03 -10.95
CA GLN A 56 -11.28 -2.16 -9.82
C GLN A 56 -10.78 -3.22 -8.82
N VAL A 57 -10.96 -2.96 -7.53
CA VAL A 57 -10.55 -3.86 -6.45
C VAL A 57 -11.63 -3.95 -5.38
N TYR A 58 -11.70 -5.09 -4.70
CA TYR A 58 -12.57 -5.29 -3.53
C TYR A 58 -11.80 -5.08 -2.22
N ASN A 59 -12.46 -4.53 -1.21
CA ASN A 59 -11.87 -4.28 0.10
C ASN A 59 -11.74 -5.58 0.92
N SER A 60 -10.66 -6.33 0.71
CA SER A 60 -10.39 -7.53 1.49
C SER A 60 -9.03 -7.48 2.19
N ARG A 61 -9.06 -7.68 3.51
CA ARG A 61 -7.88 -7.85 4.38
C ARG A 61 -7.01 -9.03 3.92
N ASN A 62 -7.63 -10.03 3.30
CA ASN A 62 -6.99 -11.28 2.87
C ASN A 62 -6.61 -11.30 1.38
N SER A 63 -6.89 -10.21 0.65
CA SER A 63 -6.50 -10.10 -0.75
C SER A 63 -4.99 -10.27 -0.93
N ARG A 64 -4.59 -10.73 -2.12
CA ARG A 64 -3.18 -10.84 -2.51
C ARG A 64 -2.47 -9.50 -2.34
N ALA A 65 -3.08 -8.39 -2.80
CA ALA A 65 -2.50 -7.07 -2.68
C ALA A 65 -2.26 -6.67 -1.21
N ALA A 66 -3.23 -6.91 -0.33
CA ALA A 66 -3.08 -6.61 1.10
C ALA A 66 -1.94 -7.42 1.74
N ARG A 67 -1.87 -8.73 1.45
CA ARG A 67 -0.75 -9.59 1.90
C ARG A 67 0.60 -9.11 1.37
N TRP A 68 0.67 -8.74 0.10
CA TRP A 68 1.89 -8.29 -0.55
C TRP A 68 2.40 -6.98 0.04
N LEU A 69 1.51 -6.03 0.31
CA LEU A 69 1.88 -4.79 0.97
C LEU A 69 2.44 -5.03 2.37
N ARG A 70 1.78 -5.88 3.17
CA ARG A 70 2.20 -6.16 4.54
C ARG A 70 3.50 -6.93 4.64
N ASN A 71 3.68 -7.92 3.76
CA ASN A 71 4.84 -8.82 3.78
C ASN A 71 5.98 -8.35 2.87
N LYS A 72 5.82 -7.23 2.16
CA LYS A 72 6.82 -6.65 1.24
C LYS A 72 7.24 -7.57 0.11
N TRP A 73 6.28 -8.26 -0.50
CA TRP A 73 6.57 -9.19 -1.60
C TRP A 73 6.68 -8.51 -2.98
N ALA A 74 6.48 -7.20 -3.06
CA ALA A 74 6.79 -6.41 -4.24
C ALA A 74 7.94 -5.46 -3.91
N GLU A 75 9.01 -5.53 -4.68
CA GLU A 75 10.27 -4.83 -4.39
C GLU A 75 10.68 -3.91 -5.53
N LYS A 76 10.21 -4.16 -6.76
CA LYS A 76 10.63 -3.41 -7.95
C LYS A 76 9.74 -2.20 -8.16
N PRO A 77 10.21 -0.95 -8.01
CA PRO A 77 9.39 0.20 -8.34
C PRO A 77 9.08 0.25 -9.84
N CYS A 78 7.86 0.66 -10.19
CA CYS A 78 7.52 0.95 -11.59
C CYS A 78 8.29 2.19 -12.06
N THR A 79 9.07 2.05 -13.13
CA THR A 79 9.84 3.13 -13.77
C THR A 79 8.95 4.27 -14.23
N ASP A 80 7.79 3.96 -14.82
CA ASP A 80 6.87 4.96 -15.38
C ASP A 80 6.10 5.71 -14.29
N CYS A 81 5.87 5.07 -13.13
CA CYS A 81 5.26 5.75 -11.99
C CYS A 81 6.19 6.78 -11.35
N ARG A 82 7.52 6.68 -11.59
CA ARG A 82 8.55 7.52 -10.96
C ARG A 82 8.33 7.65 -9.44
N VAL A 83 8.14 6.51 -8.77
CA VAL A 83 7.87 6.48 -7.33
C VAL A 83 9.05 7.14 -6.61
N PRO A 84 8.84 8.20 -5.82
CA PRO A 84 9.95 8.89 -5.16
C PRO A 84 10.69 7.98 -4.18
N GLU A 85 12.02 8.12 -4.11
CA GLU A 85 12.87 7.29 -3.25
C GLU A 85 12.44 7.34 -1.77
N TRP A 86 12.13 8.53 -1.26
CA TRP A 86 11.67 8.68 0.12
C TRP A 86 10.39 7.87 0.42
N LYS A 87 9.53 7.63 -0.58
CA LYS A 87 8.31 6.83 -0.42
C LYS A 87 8.65 5.35 -0.37
N LEU A 88 9.61 4.90 -1.18
CA LEU A 88 10.14 3.54 -1.15
C LEU A 88 10.85 3.27 0.18
N GLU A 89 11.66 4.21 0.65
CA GLU A 89 12.33 4.14 1.96
C GLU A 89 11.31 4.09 3.12
N LYS A 90 10.25 4.91 3.06
CA LYS A 90 9.17 4.87 4.05
C LYS A 90 8.44 3.53 4.02
N TYR A 91 8.20 2.97 2.85
CA TYR A 91 7.59 1.65 2.69
C TYR A 91 8.50 0.54 3.25
N SER A 92 9.80 0.57 2.93
CA SER A 92 10.78 -0.41 3.41
C SER A 92 10.95 -0.38 4.94
N LYS A 93 10.65 0.75 5.59
CA LYS A 93 10.66 0.91 7.06
C LYS A 93 9.30 0.68 7.75
N THR A 94 8.24 0.39 7.00
CA THR A 94 6.90 0.11 7.54
C THR A 94 6.69 -1.39 7.70
N PHE A 95 6.39 -1.88 8.89
CA PHE A 95 6.22 -3.30 9.21
C PHE A 95 4.86 -3.59 9.84
N PHE A 96 4.44 -4.84 9.73
CA PHE A 96 3.14 -5.30 10.22
C PHE A 96 3.30 -6.51 11.13
N ASP A 97 2.77 -6.42 12.35
CA ASP A 97 2.84 -7.48 13.35
C ASP A 97 1.47 -7.78 13.95
N SER A 98 1.28 -9.02 14.42
CA SER A 98 0.04 -9.48 15.05
C SER A 98 -0.13 -8.92 16.46
N HIS A 99 0.96 -8.83 17.23
CA HIS A 99 0.96 -8.63 18.69
C HIS A 99 1.37 -7.22 19.12
N TYR A 100 2.04 -6.44 18.26
CA TYR A 100 2.44 -5.06 18.57
C TYR A 100 2.30 -4.12 17.36
N GLY A 101 2.41 -2.81 17.63
CA GLY A 101 2.26 -1.76 16.63
C GLY A 101 0.99 -0.94 16.81
N SER A 102 0.97 0.24 16.20
CA SER A 102 -0.16 1.16 16.24
C SER A 102 -1.32 0.65 15.38
N ASP A 103 -2.55 1.00 15.77
CA ASP A 103 -3.70 0.79 14.92
C ASP A 103 -3.70 1.75 13.73
N LEU A 104 -3.88 1.19 12.54
CA LEU A 104 -4.13 1.96 11.33
C LEU A 104 -5.64 2.12 11.22
N ILE A 105 -6.13 3.23 11.75
CA ILE A 105 -7.56 3.56 11.72
C ILE A 105 -7.86 4.31 10.42
N HIS A 106 -9.00 4.01 9.81
CA HIS A 106 -9.54 4.81 8.72
C HIS A 106 -9.89 6.19 9.29
N LYS A 107 -9.18 7.23 8.88
CA LYS A 107 -9.71 8.59 9.02
C LYS A 107 -10.67 8.76 7.85
N GLY A 108 -11.96 8.64 8.14
CA GLY A 108 -13.03 9.00 7.22
C GLY A 108 -12.91 10.45 6.77
#